data_AF-A0A9Q1ZAY2-F1
#
_entry.id   AF-A0A9Q1ZAY2-F1
#
_cell.length_a   1.000
_cell.length_b   1.000
_cell.length_c   1.000
_cell.angle_alpha   90.00
_cell.angle_beta   90.00
_cell.angle_gamma   90.00
#
_symmetry.space_group_name_H-M   'P 1'
#
loop_
_entity.id
_entity.type
_entity.pdbx_description
1 polymer ?
#
loop_
_entity_poly.entity_id
_entity_poly.type
_entity_poly.pdbx_seq_one_letter_code
_entity_poly.pdbx_strand_id
1 'polypeptide(L)' 'MNKKIICTLTFILSFASLLISIKLFWNTSIFVDEYNLTPAIVDGGDFWLSMDWLRLLLLLLLSIISFISIFVRPKQ' A
#
# COMPACT_ATOMS: atom_id res chain seq x y z
N MET A 1 24.15 3.63 10.25
CA MET A 1 23.59 3.11 8.98
C MET A 1 23.58 4.24 7.96
N ASN A 2 24.08 4.05 6.74
CA ASN A 2 24.09 5.11 5.72
C ASN A 2 22.67 5.58 5.41
N LYS A 3 22.39 6.89 5.47
CA LYS A 3 21.05 7.45 5.21
C LYS A 3 20.44 6.93 3.90
N LYS A 4 21.25 6.81 2.85
CA LYS A 4 20.84 6.20 1.57
C LYS A 4 20.33 4.76 1.71
N ILE A 5 21.02 3.92 2.48
CA ILE A 5 20.61 2.52 2.72
C ILE A 5 19.25 2.49 3.41
N ILE A 6 19.02 3.37 4.39
CA ILE A 6 17.72 3.47 5.07
C ILE A 6 16.61 3.82 4.06
N CYS A 7 16.80 4.86 3.25
CA CYS A 7 15.82 5.26 2.23
C CYS A 7 15.53 4.15 1.22
N THR A 8 16.57 3.46 0.74
CA THR A 8 16.41 2.34 -0.19
C THR A 8 15.63 1.20 0.46
N LEU A 9 15.94 0.83 1.70
CA LEU A 9 15.20 -0.22 2.42
C LEU A 9 13.74 0.18 2.67
N THR A 10 13.48 1.42 3.09
CA THR A 10 12.11 1.93 3.28
C THR A 10 11.31 1.89 1.98
N PHE A 11 11.92 2.24 0.85
CA PHE A 11 11.28 2.12 -0.46
C PHE A 11 10.94 0.67 -0.80
N ILE A 12 11.89 -0.26 -0.68
CA ILE A 12 11.66 -1.68 -0.97
C ILE A 12 10.54 -2.25 -0.09
N LEU A 13 10.56 -1.94 1.21
CA LEU A 13 9.56 -2.44 2.16
C LEU A 13 8.16 -1.87 1.88
N SER A 14 8.06 -0.56 1.63
CA SER A 14 6.77 0.09 1.31
C SER A 14 6.22 -0.40 -0.03
N PHE A 15 7.07 -0.52 -1.05
CA PHE A 15 6.66 -0.96 -2.38
C PHE A 15 6.22 -2.44 -2.38
N ALA A 16 6.96 -3.32 -1.70
CA ALA A 16 6.54 -4.71 -1.52
C ALA A 16 5.19 -4.79 -0.78
N SER A 17 5.02 -3.98 0.28
CA SER A 17 3.75 -3.91 1.02
C SER A 17 2.60 -3.44 0.15
N LEU A 18 2.82 -2.44 -0.73
CA LEU A 18 1.84 -1.98 -1.70
C LEU A 18 1.41 -3.09 -2.66
N LEU A 19 2.36 -3.83 -3.24
CA LEU A 19 2.06 -4.92 -4.18
C LEU A 19 1.25 -6.04 -3.51
N ILE A 20 1.65 -6.46 -2.30
CA ILE A 20 0.92 -7.45 -1.53
C ILE A 20 -0.51 -6.96 -1.25
N SER A 21 -0.64 -5.68 -0.88
CA SER A 21 -1.94 -5.07 -0.54
C SER A 21 -2.88 -5.00 -1.74
N ILE A 22 -2.38 -4.62 -2.92
CA ILE A 22 -3.16 -4.60 -4.17
C ILE A 22 -3.60 -6.02 -4.52
N LYS A 23 -2.73 -7.02 -4.37
CA LYS A 23 -3.08 -8.41 -4.67
C LYS A 23 -4.16 -8.95 -3.74
N LEU A 24 -4.10 -8.61 -2.45
CA LEU A 24 -5.14 -8.98 -1.49
C LEU A 24 -6.47 -8.30 -1.80
N PHE A 25 -6.45 -6.99 -2.06
CA PHE A 25 -7.65 -6.23 -2.46
C PHE A 25 -8.30 -6.79 -3.73
N TRP A 26 -7.49 -7.15 -4.73
CA TRP A 26 -7.95 -7.79 -5.96
C TRP A 26 -8.57 -9.17 -5.69
N ASN A 27 -7.95 -9.98 -4.83
CA ASN A 27 -8.48 -11.28 -4.47
C ASN A 27 -9.83 -11.16 -3.71
N THR A 28 -9.99 -10.15 -2.84
CA THR A 28 -11.29 -9.85 -2.22
C THR A 28 -12.33 -9.51 -3.28
N SER A 29 -11.95 -8.73 -4.30
CA SER A 29 -12.85 -8.37 -5.40
C SER A 29 -13.31 -9.59 -6.21
N ILE A 30 -12.41 -10.54 -6.50
CA ILE A 30 -12.78 -11.82 -7.12
C ILE A 30 -13.72 -12.62 -6.21
N PHE A 31 -13.38 -12.72 -4.93
CA PHE A 31 -14.16 -13.48 -3.96
C PHE A 31 -15.60 -12.96 -3.88
N VAL A 32 -15.79 -11.65 -3.77
CA VAL A 32 -17.15 -11.10 -3.66
C VAL A 32 -17.96 -11.27 -4.95
N ASP A 33 -17.30 -11.27 -6.11
CA ASP A 33 -17.93 -11.55 -7.40
C ASP A 33 -18.41 -13.02 -7.46
N GLU A 34 -17.54 -13.97 -7.11
CA GLU A 34 -17.85 -15.40 -7.10
C GLU A 34 -19.00 -15.76 -6.14
N TYR A 35 -19.05 -15.11 -4.98
CA TYR A 35 -20.05 -15.40 -3.94
C TYR A 35 -21.26 -14.44 -3.95
N ASN A 36 -21.38 -13.54 -4.94
CA ASN A 36 -22.42 -12.50 -5.00
C ASN A 36 -22.54 -11.69 -3.71
N LEU A 37 -21.40 -11.36 -3.11
CA LEU A 37 -21.28 -10.55 -1.90
C LEU A 37 -20.88 -9.12 -2.26
N THR A 38 -20.87 -8.25 -1.25
CA THR A 38 -20.26 -6.92 -1.35
C THR A 38 -18.92 -6.91 -0.61
N PRO A 39 -17.89 -6.19 -1.09
CA PRO A 39 -16.61 -6.00 -0.38
C PRO A 39 -16.77 -5.58 1.08
N ALA A 40 -17.75 -4.74 1.37
CA ALA A 40 -18.05 -4.28 2.73
C ALA A 40 -18.35 -5.43 3.70
N ILE A 41 -18.92 -6.56 3.25
CA ILE A 41 -19.19 -7.70 4.14
C ILE A 41 -17.87 -8.39 4.55
N VAL A 42 -16.92 -8.50 3.61
CA VAL A 42 -15.62 -9.13 3.86
C VAL A 42 -14.76 -8.25 4.76
N ASP A 43 -14.79 -6.94 4.55
CA ASP A 43 -14.00 -5.98 5.33
C ASP A 43 -14.62 -5.65 6.71
N GLY A 44 -15.85 -6.11 6.98
CA GLY A 44 -16.54 -5.87 8.26
C GLY A 44 -17.31 -4.55 8.33
N GLY A 45 -17.63 -3.95 7.18
CA GLY A 45 -18.49 -2.78 7.00
C GLY A 45 -17.90 -1.75 6.03
N ASP A 46 -18.74 -0.81 5.58
CA ASP A 46 -18.33 0.25 4.63
C ASP A 46 -17.20 1.15 5.17
N PHE A 47 -17.17 1.33 6.50
CA PHE A 47 -16.10 2.07 7.16
C PHE A 47 -14.74 1.40 6.93
N TRP A 48 -14.66 0.08 7.12
CA TRP A 48 -13.41 -0.66 6.96
C TRP A 48 -13.01 -0.83 5.50
N LEU A 49 -13.98 -0.98 4.59
CA LEU A 49 -13.72 -0.88 3.16
C LEU A 49 -13.09 0.47 2.78
N SER A 50 -13.59 1.56 3.36
CA SER A 50 -13.00 2.89 3.17
C SER A 50 -11.58 2.99 3.76
N MET A 51 -11.32 2.35 4.90
CA MET A 51 -9.97 2.25 5.48
C MET A 51 -9.03 1.43 4.60
N ASP A 52 -9.50 0.41 3.91
CA ASP A 52 -8.66 -0.39 3.02
C ASP A 52 -8.25 0.41 1.77
N TRP A 53 -9.18 1.16 1.18
CA TRP A 53 -8.87 2.14 0.14
C TRP A 53 -7.86 3.19 0.61
N LEU A 54 -8.06 3.75 1.82
CA LEU A 54 -7.12 4.70 2.41
C LEU A 54 -5.74 4.09 2.62
N ARG A 55 -5.67 2.83 3.08
CA ARG A 55 -4.42 2.08 3.28
C ARG A 55 -3.65 1.93 1.97
N LEU A 56 -4.33 1.60 0.87
CA LEU A 56 -3.71 1.54 -0.46
C LEU A 56 -3.17 2.90 -0.91
N LEU A 57 -3.96 3.97 -0.73
CA LEU A 57 -3.53 5.34 -1.05
C LEU A 57 -2.30 5.76 -0.24
N LEU A 58 -2.30 5.53 1.08
CA LEU A 58 -1.19 5.86 1.96
C LEU A 58 0.08 5.09 1.60
N LEU A 59 -0.04 3.79 1.27
CA LEU A 59 1.09 2.99 0.82
C LEU A 59 1.65 3.49 -0.52
N LEU A 60 0.79 3.87 -1.46
CA LEU A 60 1.20 4.46 -2.74
C LEU A 60 1.99 5.76 -2.51
N LEU A 61 1.45 6.67 -1.70
CA LEU A 61 2.11 7.93 -1.35
C LEU A 61 3.44 7.67 -0.64
N LEU A 62 3.49 6.74 0.32
CA LEU A 62 4.71 6.37 1.02
C LEU A 62 5.77 5.81 0.07
N SER A 63 5.39 4.95 -0.87
CA SER A 63 6.31 4.42 -1.90
C SER A 63 6.85 5.54 -2.79
N ILE A 64 6.01 6.49 -3.22
CA ILE A 64 6.45 7.65 -4.02
C ILE A 64 7.42 8.53 -3.21
N ILE A 65 7.08 8.89 -1.97
CA ILE A 65 7.92 9.73 -1.11
C ILE A 65 9.26 9.04 -0.83
N SER A 66 9.23 7.75 -0.54
CA SER A 66 10.44 6.96 -0.28
C SER A 66 11.32 6.86 -1.53
N PHE A 67 10.71 6.71 -2.71
CA PHE A 67 11.42 6.72 -3.99
C PHE A 67 12.11 8.05 -4.26
N ILE A 68 11.39 9.17 -4.11
CA ILE A 68 11.95 10.52 -4.27
C ILE A 68 13.12 10.74 -3.29
N SER A 69 12.96 10.28 -2.05
CA SER A 69 13.96 10.43 -0.98
C SER A 69 15.31 9.74 -1.30
N ILE A 70 15.34 8.74 -2.19
CA ILE A 70 16.60 8.12 -2.65
C ILE A 70 17.42 9.09 -3.52
N PHE A 71 16.76 9.95 -4.30
CA PHE A 71 17.39 10.86 -5.26
C PHE A 71 17.63 12.26 -4.71
N VAL A 72 16.89 12.67 -3.68
CA VAL A 72 17.11 13.95 -3.00
C VAL A 72 18.48 13.93 -2.32
N ARG A 73 19.43 14.71 -2.83
CA ARG A 73 20.71 14.94 -2.13
C ARG A 73 20.44 15.76 -0.87
N PRO A 74 20.99 15.36 0.29
CA PRO A 74 20.98 16.26 1.44
C PRO A 74 21.69 17.55 1.03
N LYS A 75 21.05 18.72 1.25
CA LYS A 75 21.75 20.01 1.18
C LYS A 75 22.92 19.93 2.18
N GLN A 76 24.14 20.11 1.67
CA GLN A 76 25.35 20.21 2.47
C GLN A 76 25.23 21.37 3.45
#